data_AF-A0A368P3K4-F1
#
_entry.id   AF-A0A368P3K4-F1
#
_cell.length_a   1.000
_cell.length_b   1.000
_cell.length_c   1.000
_cell.angle_alpha   90.00
_cell.angle_beta   90.00
_cell.angle_gamma   90.00
#
_symmetry.space_group_name_H-M   'P 1'
#
loop_
_entity.id
_entity.type
_entity.pdbx_description
1 polymer ?
#
loop_
_entity_poly.entity_id
_entity_poly.type
_entity_poly.pdbx_seq_one_letter_code
_entity_poly.pdbx_strand_id
1 'polypeptide(L)'
;MNRTELFDKVLKQIYDNPDSFWIIPTWCEREFGITDRNLIESIVDEMIERDWVLPKNHSKYSVMIKYNGQQVYEKYGSYSSFEKSINKANSRTKAEKNIKIILSIIGGIGVIYGCVFTYLNYQKDKKIDNQQSEIKALEKTIDSLQTELKKRHTTMYNRNYGGFDCVRIHSELLTSVLNRKSLTLIP
;
A
#
# COMPACT_ATOMS: atom_id res chain seq x y z
N MET A 1 -21.41 16.87 -46.08
CA MET A 1 -21.75 15.76 -45.17
C MET A 1 -20.47 15.21 -44.58
N ASN A 2 -20.43 14.92 -43.27
CA ASN A 2 -19.23 14.33 -42.66
C ASN A 2 -19.17 12.81 -42.89
N ARG A 3 -18.00 12.18 -42.69
CA ARG A 3 -17.80 10.74 -42.94
C ARG A 3 -18.77 9.87 -42.12
N THR A 4 -18.88 10.14 -40.82
CA THR A 4 -19.70 9.35 -39.89
C THR A 4 -21.19 9.44 -40.24
N GLU A 5 -21.68 10.62 -40.61
CA GLU A 5 -23.06 10.85 -41.05
C GLU A 5 -23.35 10.12 -42.36
N LEU A 6 -22.41 10.16 -43.32
CA LEU A 6 -22.52 9.36 -44.54
C LEU A 6 -22.55 7.86 -44.22
N PHE A 7 -21.69 7.40 -43.30
CA PHE A 7 -21.65 6.01 -42.86
C PHE A 7 -23.00 5.60 -42.26
N ASP A 8 -23.57 6.40 -41.34
CA ASP A 8 -24.86 6.14 -40.71
C ASP A 8 -25.98 5.97 -41.77
N LYS A 9 -25.99 6.82 -42.80
CA LYS A 9 -26.98 6.74 -43.89
C LYS A 9 -26.77 5.52 -44.78
N VAL A 10 -25.53 5.23 -45.16
CA VAL A 10 -25.18 4.04 -45.96
C VAL A 10 -25.57 2.76 -45.22
N LEU A 11 -25.19 2.64 -43.95
CA LEU A 11 -25.48 1.47 -43.13
C LEU A 11 -26.99 1.27 -42.97
N LYS A 12 -27.74 2.35 -42.73
CA LYS A 12 -29.20 2.29 -42.67
C LYS A 12 -29.81 1.82 -43.99
N GLN A 13 -29.37 2.37 -45.12
CA GLN A 13 -29.90 2.01 -46.44
C GLN A 13 -29.76 0.52 -46.73
N ILE A 14 -28.58 -0.05 -46.48
CA ILE A 14 -28.34 -1.47 -46.73
C ILE A 14 -29.01 -2.36 -45.69
N TYR A 15 -29.26 -1.86 -44.47
CA TYR A 15 -30.01 -2.57 -43.43
C TYR A 15 -31.50 -2.65 -43.80
N ASP A 16 -32.09 -1.55 -44.25
CA ASP A 16 -33.50 -1.48 -44.66
C ASP A 16 -33.78 -2.37 -45.89
N ASN A 17 -32.74 -2.78 -46.63
CA ASN A 17 -32.84 -3.54 -47.88
C ASN A 17 -31.84 -4.72 -47.90
N PRO A 18 -32.02 -5.73 -47.05
CA PRO A 18 -30.98 -6.70 -46.72
C PRO A 18 -30.63 -7.68 -47.85
N ASP A 19 -31.60 -8.00 -48.71
CA ASP A 19 -31.44 -9.01 -49.78
C ASP A 19 -31.01 -8.41 -51.12
N SER A 20 -30.57 -7.15 -51.12
CA SER A 20 -30.23 -6.41 -52.33
C SER A 20 -28.80 -5.92 -52.33
N PHE A 21 -28.13 -6.05 -53.48
CA PHE A 21 -26.83 -5.42 -53.70
C PHE A 21 -27.01 -3.96 -54.07
N TRP A 22 -26.40 -3.07 -53.29
CA TRP A 22 -26.42 -1.63 -53.51
C TRP A 22 -25.09 -1.15 -54.06
N ILE A 23 -25.13 -0.41 -55.17
CA ILE A 23 -23.95 0.26 -55.73
C ILE A 23 -23.77 1.56 -54.94
N ILE A 24 -22.98 1.50 -53.87
CA ILE A 24 -22.88 2.59 -52.89
C ILE A 24 -22.43 3.92 -53.53
N PRO A 25 -21.41 3.97 -54.40
CA PRO A 25 -21.01 5.22 -55.02
C PRO A 25 -22.13 5.90 -55.82
N THR A 26 -22.83 5.13 -56.65
CA THR A 26 -23.94 5.63 -57.47
C THR A 26 -25.11 6.10 -56.61
N TRP A 27 -25.42 5.36 -55.53
CA TRP A 27 -26.47 5.75 -54.60
C TRP A 27 -26.13 7.05 -53.86
N CYS A 28 -24.91 7.18 -53.34
CA CYS A 28 -24.44 8.39 -52.64
C CYS A 28 -24.45 9.64 -53.55
N GLU A 29 -24.03 9.48 -54.81
CA GLU A 29 -24.09 10.56 -55.79
C GLU A 29 -25.54 10.99 -56.08
N ARG A 30 -26.45 10.02 -56.26
CA ARG A 30 -27.85 10.29 -56.58
C ARG A 30 -28.62 10.92 -55.41
N GLU A 31 -28.49 10.37 -54.20
CA GLU A 31 -29.30 10.81 -53.05
C GLU A 31 -28.71 12.05 -52.34
N PHE A 32 -27.38 12.21 -52.36
CA PHE A 32 -26.70 13.24 -51.57
C PHE A 32 -25.79 14.16 -52.38
N GLY A 33 -25.63 13.93 -53.69
CA GLY A 33 -24.73 14.72 -54.55
C GLY A 33 -23.25 14.53 -54.20
N ILE A 34 -22.88 13.44 -53.53
CA ILE A 34 -21.50 13.21 -53.09
C ILE A 34 -20.74 12.42 -54.15
N THR A 35 -19.76 13.09 -54.77
CA THR A 35 -18.89 12.50 -55.80
C THR A 35 -17.49 12.14 -55.30
N ASP A 36 -17.18 12.45 -54.02
CA ASP A 36 -15.91 12.07 -53.39
C ASP A 36 -15.82 10.55 -53.22
N ARG A 37 -15.18 9.90 -54.20
CA ARG A 37 -14.98 8.46 -54.19
C ARG A 37 -14.11 8.00 -53.03
N ASN A 38 -13.05 8.73 -52.68
CA ASN A 38 -12.16 8.30 -51.60
C ASN A 38 -12.92 8.19 -50.27
N LEU A 39 -13.78 9.18 -50.00
CA LEU A 39 -14.65 9.16 -48.83
C LEU A 39 -15.59 7.95 -48.84
N ILE A 40 -16.32 7.73 -49.95
CA ILE A 40 -17.31 6.66 -50.07
C ILE A 40 -16.62 5.28 -49.99
N GLU A 41 -15.53 5.09 -50.74
CA GLU A 41 -14.77 3.86 -50.78
C GLU A 41 -14.17 3.54 -49.41
N SER A 42 -13.67 4.54 -48.67
CA SER A 42 -13.18 4.34 -47.29
C SER A 42 -14.24 3.85 -46.31
N ILE A 43 -15.51 4.20 -46.54
CA ILE A 43 -16.63 3.73 -45.71
C ILE A 43 -16.93 2.27 -46.04
N VAL A 44 -17.06 1.96 -47.34
CA VAL A 44 -17.34 0.60 -47.79
C VAL A 44 -16.22 -0.36 -47.41
N ASP A 45 -14.96 0.07 -47.54
CA ASP A 45 -13.79 -0.73 -47.16
C ASP A 45 -13.79 -1.05 -45.67
N GLU A 46 -14.13 -0.09 -44.81
CA GLU A 46 -14.28 -0.34 -43.37
C GLU A 46 -15.41 -1.34 -43.09
N MET A 47 -16.54 -1.26 -43.81
CA MET A 47 -17.64 -2.22 -43.66
C MET A 47 -17.24 -3.64 -44.08
N ILE A 48 -16.40 -3.77 -45.13
CA ILE A 48 -15.86 -5.04 -45.60
C ILE A 48 -14.85 -5.59 -44.57
N GLU A 49 -13.92 -4.76 -44.09
CA GLU A 49 -12.90 -5.14 -43.10
C GLU A 49 -13.53 -5.66 -41.79
N ARG A 50 -14.65 -5.04 -41.38
CA ARG A 50 -15.42 -5.45 -40.20
C ARG A 50 -16.37 -6.62 -40.45
N ASP A 51 -16.37 -7.18 -41.66
CA ASP A 51 -17.25 -8.28 -42.08
C ASP A 51 -18.75 -7.97 -41.96
N TRP A 52 -19.15 -6.71 -42.13
CA TRP A 52 -20.55 -6.29 -42.05
C TRP A 52 -21.30 -6.44 -43.36
N VAL A 53 -20.57 -6.40 -44.48
CA VAL A 53 -21.13 -6.42 -45.82
C VAL A 53 -20.40 -7.44 -46.69
N LEU A 54 -21.10 -7.92 -47.70
CA LEU A 54 -20.59 -8.81 -48.73
C LEU A 54 -20.47 -8.03 -50.05
N PRO A 55 -19.26 -7.86 -50.61
CA PRO A 55 -19.10 -7.27 -51.93
C PRO A 55 -19.50 -8.23 -53.04
N LYS A 56 -19.95 -7.69 -54.17
CA LYS A 56 -20.24 -8.45 -55.38
C LYS A 56 -18.95 -8.81 -56.12
N ASN A 57 -18.86 -10.02 -56.67
CA ASN A 57 -17.63 -10.57 -57.29
C ASN A 57 -16.92 -9.64 -58.30
N HIS A 58 -17.67 -8.84 -59.06
CA HIS A 58 -17.13 -7.94 -60.09
C HIS A 58 -17.24 -6.45 -59.72
N SER A 59 -17.71 -6.13 -58.51
CA SER A 59 -17.87 -4.75 -58.05
C SER A 59 -17.72 -4.68 -56.54
N LYS A 60 -16.50 -4.35 -56.08
CA LYS A 60 -16.15 -4.23 -54.65
C LYS A 60 -17.11 -3.32 -53.88
N TYR A 61 -17.51 -2.21 -54.50
CA TYR A 61 -18.39 -1.20 -53.89
C TYR A 61 -19.88 -1.40 -54.17
N SER A 62 -20.23 -2.53 -54.79
CA SER A 62 -21.59 -3.06 -54.77
C SER A 62 -21.70 -4.06 -53.63
N VAL A 63 -22.42 -3.71 -52.57
CA VAL A 63 -22.42 -4.48 -51.33
C VAL A 63 -23.83 -4.82 -50.87
N MET A 64 -23.95 -5.95 -50.19
CA MET A 64 -25.16 -6.42 -49.51
C MET A 64 -24.85 -6.60 -48.03
N ILE A 65 -25.78 -6.30 -47.13
CA ILE A 65 -25.53 -6.45 -45.69
C ILE A 65 -25.45 -7.94 -45.32
N LYS A 66 -24.50 -8.30 -44.46
CA LYS A 66 -24.42 -9.63 -43.84
C LYS A 66 -25.19 -9.65 -42.53
N TYR A 67 -25.46 -10.85 -42.02
CA TYR A 67 -26.02 -11.06 -40.68
C TYR A 67 -25.24 -10.32 -39.58
N ASN A 68 -23.90 -10.30 -39.65
CA ASN A 68 -23.05 -9.56 -38.71
C ASN A 68 -23.33 -8.05 -38.74
N GLY A 69 -23.51 -7.47 -39.93
CA GLY A 69 -23.86 -6.06 -40.09
C GLY A 69 -25.26 -5.73 -39.56
N GLN A 70 -26.23 -6.64 -39.77
CA GLN A 70 -27.59 -6.51 -39.23
C GLN A 70 -27.58 -6.49 -37.71
N GLN A 71 -26.91 -7.45 -37.06
CA GLN A 71 -26.81 -7.50 -35.60
C GLN A 71 -26.15 -6.24 -35.01
N VAL A 72 -25.14 -5.69 -35.69
CA VAL A 72 -24.53 -4.43 -35.26
C VAL A 72 -25.54 -3.28 -35.33
N TYR A 73 -26.30 -3.19 -36.42
CA TYR A 73 -27.32 -2.17 -36.56
C TYR A 73 -28.45 -2.34 -35.54
N GLU A 74 -28.94 -3.55 -35.30
CA GLU A 74 -29.96 -3.83 -34.28
C GLU A 74 -29.49 -3.45 -32.87
N LYS A 75 -28.21 -3.70 -32.57
CA LYS A 75 -27.64 -3.42 -31.25
C LYS A 75 -27.39 -1.93 -31.00
N TYR A 76 -26.93 -1.18 -32.00
CA TYR A 76 -26.45 0.20 -31.83
C TYR A 76 -27.28 1.26 -32.57
N GLY A 77 -28.11 0.85 -33.53
CA GLY A 77 -28.96 1.69 -34.38
C GLY A 77 -28.23 2.53 -35.42
N SER A 78 -26.92 2.75 -35.28
CA SER A 78 -26.10 3.58 -36.16
C SER A 78 -24.62 3.28 -35.99
N TYR A 79 -23.81 3.64 -36.98
CA TYR A 79 -22.36 3.55 -36.90
C TYR A 79 -21.79 4.52 -35.86
N SER A 80 -22.31 5.75 -35.77
CA SER A 80 -21.88 6.72 -34.76
C SER A 80 -22.07 6.23 -33.32
N SER A 81 -23.19 5.56 -33.02
CA SER A 81 -23.42 4.92 -31.71
C SER A 81 -22.48 3.74 -31.47
N PHE A 82 -22.24 2.92 -32.50
CA PHE A 82 -21.27 1.83 -32.42
C PHE A 82 -19.86 2.35 -32.13
N GLU A 83 -19.40 3.36 -32.86
CA GLU A 83 -18.07 3.97 -32.70
C GLU A 83 -17.89 4.54 -31.29
N LYS A 84 -18.90 5.26 -30.77
CA LYS A 84 -18.92 5.74 -29.37
C LYS A 84 -18.80 4.58 -28.37
N SER A 85 -19.48 3.46 -28.61
CA SER A 85 -19.42 2.30 -27.73
C SER A 85 -18.03 1.65 -27.70
N ILE A 86 -17.37 1.53 -28.86
CA ILE A 86 -16.01 1.01 -28.98
C ILE A 86 -15.02 1.95 -28.31
N ASN A 87 -15.11 3.26 -28.55
CA ASN A 87 -14.21 4.24 -27.94
C ASN A 87 -14.36 4.27 -26.41
N LYS A 88 -15.59 4.11 -25.90
CA LYS A 88 -15.85 3.95 -24.47
C LYS A 88 -15.27 2.64 -23.91
N ALA A 89 -15.37 1.52 -24.63
CA ALA A 89 -14.76 0.26 -24.22
C ALA A 89 -13.23 0.35 -24.20
N ASN A 90 -12.62 0.89 -25.25
CA ASN A 90 -11.17 1.05 -25.35
C ASN A 90 -10.59 1.97 -24.25
N SER A 91 -11.28 3.06 -23.94
CA SER A 91 -10.88 3.96 -22.83
C SER A 91 -11.02 3.29 -21.47
N ARG A 92 -12.06 2.47 -21.25
CA ARG A 92 -12.19 1.63 -20.04
C ARG A 92 -11.06 0.61 -19.94
N THR A 93 -10.76 -0.14 -21.00
CA THR A 93 -9.65 -1.12 -21.02
C THR A 93 -8.30 -0.45 -20.76
N LYS A 94 -8.07 0.74 -21.30
CA LYS A 94 -6.86 1.54 -21.02
C LYS A 94 -6.80 1.97 -19.56
N ALA A 95 -7.92 2.44 -19.00
CA ALA A 95 -8.02 2.80 -17.59
C ALA A 95 -7.80 1.59 -16.67
N GLU A 96 -8.38 0.42 -16.98
CA GLU A 96 -8.18 -0.82 -16.22
C GLU A 96 -6.71 -1.27 -16.21
N LYS A 97 -6.03 -1.21 -17.37
CA LYS A 97 -4.59 -1.49 -17.45
C LYS A 97 -3.78 -0.53 -16.57
N ASN A 98 -4.09 0.77 -16.63
CA ASN A 98 -3.40 1.78 -15.82
C ASN A 98 -3.66 1.60 -14.32
N ILE A 99 -4.89 1.30 -13.92
CA ILE A 99 -5.26 1.05 -12.51
C ILE A 99 -4.48 -0.16 -11.97
N LYS A 100 -4.38 -1.26 -12.72
CA LYS A 100 -3.59 -2.45 -12.31
C LYS A 100 -2.12 -2.11 -12.09
N ILE A 101 -1.52 -1.28 -12.94
CA ILE A 101 -0.12 -0.83 -12.79
C ILE A 101 0.04 -0.01 -11.51
N ILE A 102 -0.85 0.96 -11.26
CA ILE A 102 -0.81 1.81 -10.06
C ILE A 102 -0.95 0.98 -8.77
N LEU A 103 -1.90 0.04 -8.75
CA LEU A 103 -2.09 -0.88 -7.60
C LEU A 103 -0.82 -1.71 -7.32
N SER A 104 -0.15 -2.20 -8.36
CA SER A 104 1.11 -2.94 -8.22
C SER A 104 2.23 -2.07 -7.62
N ILE A 105 2.36 -0.82 -8.08
CA ILE A 105 3.36 0.13 -7.56
C ILE A 105 3.09 0.47 -6.09
N ILE A 106 1.84 0.76 -5.72
CA ILE A 106 1.47 1.06 -4.32
C ILE A 106 1.75 -0.15 -3.43
N GLY A 107 1.42 -1.36 -3.89
CA GLY A 107 1.74 -2.59 -3.17
C GLY A 107 3.25 -2.75 -2.95
N GLY A 108 4.07 -2.53 -3.98
CA GLY A 108 5.52 -2.58 -3.88
C GLY A 108 6.11 -1.58 -2.89
N ILE A 109 5.65 -0.32 -2.92
CA ILE A 109 6.08 0.71 -1.96
C ILE A 109 5.70 0.33 -0.53
N GLY A 110 4.50 -0.22 -0.32
CA GLY A 110 4.04 -0.67 1.00
C GLY A 110 4.94 -1.76 1.60
N VAL A 111 5.35 -2.74 0.80
CA VAL A 111 6.28 -3.80 1.25
C VAL A 111 7.64 -3.22 1.63
N ILE A 112 8.19 -2.33 0.81
CA ILE A 112 9.48 -1.68 1.10
C ILE A 112 9.40 -0.89 2.42
N TYR A 113 8.33 -0.10 2.59
CA TYR A 113 8.14 0.68 3.81
C TYR A 113 7.99 -0.21 5.05
N GLY A 114 7.25 -1.31 4.95
CA GLY A 114 7.10 -2.29 6.02
C GLY A 114 8.43 -2.94 6.43
N CYS A 115 9.26 -3.31 5.46
CA CYS A 115 10.60 -3.84 5.72
C CYS A 115 11.50 -2.81 6.42
N VAL A 116 11.53 -1.57 5.95
CA VAL A 116 12.32 -0.49 6.56
C VAL A 116 11.85 -0.18 7.98
N PHE A 117 10.54 -0.08 8.19
CA PHE A 117 9.95 0.16 9.51
C PHE A 117 10.31 -0.95 10.51
N THR A 118 10.19 -2.21 10.08
CA THR A 118 10.54 -3.37 10.91
C THR A 118 12.02 -3.37 11.26
N TYR A 119 12.89 -3.08 10.30
CA TYR A 119 14.34 -3.02 10.52
C TYR A 119 14.73 -1.91 11.50
N LEU A 120 14.14 -0.72 11.37
CA LEU A 120 14.40 0.40 12.27
C LEU A 120 13.92 0.11 13.70
N ASN A 121 12.79 -0.57 13.86
CA ASN A 121 12.32 -0.98 15.19
C ASN A 121 13.23 -2.05 15.80
N TYR A 122 13.64 -3.05 15.03
CA TYR A 122 14.58 -4.08 15.50
C TYR A 122 15.90 -3.47 16.02
N GLN A 123 16.46 -2.49 15.31
CA GLN A 123 17.68 -1.81 15.75
C GLN A 123 17.47 -0.99 17.02
N LYS A 124 16.30 -0.35 17.19
CA LYS A 124 15.96 0.37 18.42
C LYS A 124 15.82 -0.59 19.60
N ASP A 125 15.09 -1.68 19.43
CA ASP A 125 14.85 -2.68 20.48
C ASP A 125 16.19 -3.26 20.97
N LYS A 126 17.07 -3.66 20.04
CA LYS A 126 18.41 -4.16 20.38
C LYS A 126 19.24 -3.16 21.19
N LYS A 127 19.13 -1.86 20.87
CA LYS A 127 19.86 -0.81 21.60
C LYS A 127 19.28 -0.62 23.00
N ILE A 128 17.96 -0.64 23.14
CA ILE A 128 17.26 -0.55 24.43
C ILE A 128 17.64 -1.73 25.32
N ASP A 129 17.62 -2.96 24.80
CA ASP A 129 17.98 -4.16 25.55
C ASP A 129 19.42 -4.11 26.07
N ASN A 130 20.36 -3.65 25.24
CA ASN A 130 21.75 -3.53 25.64
C ASN A 130 21.94 -2.49 26.76
N GLN A 131 21.25 -1.34 26.65
CA GLN A 131 21.27 -0.30 27.68
C GLN A 131 20.64 -0.79 29.00
N GLN A 132 19.53 -1.54 28.94
CA GLN A 132 18.93 -2.15 30.13
C GLN A 132 19.86 -3.15 30.82
N SER A 133 20.59 -3.96 30.04
CA SER A 133 21.59 -4.89 30.55
C SER A 133 22.73 -4.17 31.28
N GLU A 134 23.25 -3.09 30.69
CA GLU A 134 24.29 -2.25 31.30
C GLU A 134 23.80 -1.60 32.60
N ILE A 135 22.60 -1.01 32.61
CA ILE A 135 22.00 -0.41 33.82
C ILE A 135 21.89 -1.45 34.94
N LYS A 136 21.43 -2.67 34.63
CA LYS A 136 21.29 -3.75 35.61
C LYS A 136 22.63 -4.22 36.19
N ALA A 137 23.71 -4.20 35.40
CA ALA A 137 25.06 -4.52 35.88
C ALA A 137 25.63 -3.41 36.79
N LEU A 138 25.37 -2.15 36.43
CA LEU A 138 25.71 -0.98 37.24
C LEU A 138 24.99 -0.99 38.59
N GLU A 139 23.68 -1.25 38.62
CA GLU A 139 22.89 -1.36 39.86
C GLU A 139 23.49 -2.41 40.82
N LYS A 140 23.81 -3.60 40.32
CA LYS A 140 24.46 -4.65 41.14
C LYS A 140 25.81 -4.20 41.73
N THR A 141 26.57 -3.41 40.97
CA THR A 141 27.88 -2.92 41.43
C THR A 141 27.70 -1.87 42.52
N ILE A 142 26.71 -0.98 42.37
CA ILE A 142 26.34 0.01 43.39
C ILE A 142 25.89 -0.69 44.68
N ASP A 143 25.02 -1.70 44.58
CA ASP A 143 24.55 -2.47 45.74
C ASP A 143 25.71 -3.17 46.48
N SER A 144 26.65 -3.74 45.73
CA SER A 144 27.85 -4.37 46.29
C SER A 144 28.72 -3.37 47.05
N LEU A 145 28.99 -2.20 46.45
CA LEU A 145 29.77 -1.13 47.06
C LEU A 145 29.07 -0.55 48.30
N GLN A 146 27.76 -0.34 48.26
CA GLN A 146 26.97 0.08 49.43
C GLN A 146 27.04 -0.96 50.55
N THR A 147 26.97 -2.24 50.22
CA THR A 147 27.09 -3.33 51.19
C THR A 147 28.48 -3.36 51.82
N GLU A 148 29.54 -3.17 51.04
CA GLU A 148 30.92 -3.10 51.54
C GLU A 148 31.11 -1.88 52.45
N LEU A 149 30.63 -0.71 52.04
CA LEU A 149 30.65 0.51 52.86
C LEU A 149 29.92 0.30 54.19
N LYS A 150 28.72 -0.32 54.16
CA LYS A 150 27.96 -0.64 55.36
C LYS A 150 28.74 -1.56 56.30
N LYS A 151 29.40 -2.60 55.77
CA LYS A 151 30.27 -3.50 56.54
C LYS A 151 31.46 -2.77 57.15
N ARG A 152 32.11 -1.88 56.41
CA ARG A 152 33.23 -1.07 56.92
C ARG A 152 32.75 -0.16 58.06
N HIS A 153 31.61 0.50 57.90
CA HIS A 153 30.99 1.32 58.95
C HIS A 153 30.67 0.53 60.22
N THR A 154 30.04 -0.65 60.10
CA THR A 154 29.73 -1.51 61.27
C THR A 154 30.99 -2.05 61.92
N THR A 155 32.04 -2.35 61.16
CA THR A 155 33.32 -2.85 61.71
C THR A 155 34.07 -1.74 62.45
N MET A 156 34.03 -0.50 61.95
CA MET A 156 34.62 0.65 62.65
C MET A 156 33.89 0.94 63.96
N TYR A 157 32.56 0.88 63.96
CA TYR A 157 31.76 1.02 65.18
C TYR A 157 32.02 -0.13 66.16
N ASN A 158 32.07 -1.39 65.69
CA ASN A 158 32.38 -2.56 66.51
C ASN A 158 33.82 -2.58 67.04
N ARG A 159 34.80 -1.92 66.39
CA ARG A 159 36.16 -1.78 66.95
C ARG A 159 36.26 -0.66 68.00
N ASN A 160 35.51 0.42 67.85
CA ASN A 160 35.42 1.48 68.88
C ASN A 160 34.52 1.12 70.06
N TYR A 161 33.65 0.11 69.91
CA TYR A 161 32.87 -0.52 70.98
C TYR A 161 33.22 -2.01 71.16
N GLY A 162 34.46 -2.36 70.79
CA GLY A 162 34.95 -3.73 70.83
C GLY A 162 35.14 -4.19 72.26
N GLY A 163 34.16 -4.93 72.77
CA GLY A 163 34.37 -5.92 73.81
C GLY A 163 34.92 -5.38 75.14
N PHE A 164 34.52 -4.19 75.57
CA PHE A 164 34.56 -3.92 77.01
C PHE A 164 33.42 -4.65 77.67
N ASP A 165 33.82 -5.52 78.58
CA ASP A 165 33.05 -6.26 79.54
C ASP A 165 32.30 -5.26 80.46
N CYS A 166 31.26 -4.58 79.93
CA CYS A 166 30.49 -3.57 80.68
C CYS A 166 29.80 -4.19 81.90
N VAL A 167 29.63 -5.51 81.91
CA VAL A 167 29.09 -6.27 83.03
C VAL A 167 30.17 -6.56 84.08
N ARG A 168 31.45 -6.71 83.69
CA ARG A 168 32.56 -6.96 84.64
C ARG A 168 33.08 -5.68 85.30
N ILE A 169 33.12 -4.55 84.59
CA ILE A 169 33.59 -3.27 85.18
C ILE A 169 32.63 -2.76 86.27
N HIS A 170 31.32 -3.07 86.19
CA HIS A 170 30.37 -2.61 87.19
C HIS A 170 30.42 -3.40 88.50
N SER A 171 30.89 -4.66 88.51
CA SER A 171 31.00 -5.46 89.74
C SER A 171 32.30 -5.19 90.52
N GLU A 172 33.39 -4.81 89.85
CA GLU A 172 34.68 -4.51 90.50
C GLU A 172 34.74 -3.09 91.11
N LEU A 173 34.01 -2.12 90.56
CA LEU A 173 33.94 -0.76 91.14
C LEU A 173 32.98 -0.66 92.34
N LEU A 174 31.94 -1.50 92.42
CA LEU A 174 30.99 -1.48 93.54
C LEU A 174 31.56 -2.11 94.82
N THR A 175 32.49 -3.06 94.70
CA THR A 175 33.11 -3.77 95.84
C THR A 175 34.31 -3.02 96.44
N SER A 176 35.04 -2.23 95.66
CA SER A 176 36.20 -1.44 96.11
C SER A 176 35.81 -0.19 96.94
N VAL A 177 34.67 0.45 96.64
CA VAL A 177 34.26 1.70 97.30
C VAL A 177 33.64 1.46 98.69
N LEU A 178 33.08 0.28 98.97
CA LEU A 178 32.36 0.03 100.21
C LEU A 178 33.24 -0.34 101.42
N ASN A 179 34.55 -0.60 101.22
CA ASN A 179 35.41 -1.11 102.30
C ASN A 179 36.49 -0.13 102.81
N ARG A 180 36.41 1.16 102.43
CA ARG A 180 37.38 2.20 102.85
C ARG A 180 36.81 3.33 103.73
N LYS A 181 35.57 3.20 104.23
CA LYS A 181 34.89 4.25 105.03
C LYS A 181 34.48 3.85 106.46
N SER A 182 35.03 2.77 107.03
CA SER A 182 34.86 2.48 108.47
C SER A 182 36.21 2.33 109.18
N LEU A 183 36.95 3.43 109.31
CA LEU A 183 37.96 3.56 110.37
C LEU A 183 38.13 5.04 110.74
N THR A 184 37.58 5.35 111.92
CA THR A 184 38.02 6.33 112.92
C THR A 184 37.97 7.82 112.58
N LEU A 185 36.99 8.50 113.18
CA LEU A 185 37.03 9.91 113.55
C LEU A 185 36.70 9.98 115.06
N ILE A 186 37.73 10.15 115.90
CA ILE A 186 37.66 10.51 117.34
C ILE A 186 38.76 11.56 117.54
N PRO A 187 38.43 12.73 118.10
CA PRO A 187 38.78 13.03 119.49
C PRO A 187 37.55 13.12 120.40
#